data_AF-A0A2U1M2Q7-F1
#
_entry.id   AF-A0A2U1M2Q7-F1
#
_cell.length_a   1.000
_cell.length_b   1.000
_cell.length_c   1.000
_cell.angle_alpha   90.00
_cell.angle_beta   90.00
_cell.angle_gamma   90.00
#
_symmetry.space_group_name_H-M   'P 1'
#
loop_
_entity.id
_entity.type
_entity.pdbx_description
1 polymer ?
#
loop_
_entity_poly.entity_id
_entity_poly.type
_entity_poly.pdbx_seq_one_letter_code
_entity_poly.pdbx_strand_id
1 'polypeptide(L)'
;MSPPSVDLVQSTVDINYVQNPLFLHPSDDPGSLAIQEKLVSSLKYRSWRRYVEISLSTKRKLGKLVIMASVSKSNAKSIMLIGIAYEIWIQLEKRFALSNGSRNYKLNKETYDIVYSGQSISEYYTKMKCVWEELDFMNVLPRITNVTVEIIAFLNAINTQKEEKRLFQFLNGLDEHYSAQRS
;
A
#
# COMPACT_ATOMS: atom_id res chain seq x y z
N MET A 1 -4.14 -48.05 -36.57
CA MET A 1 -3.67 -47.75 -35.20
C MET A 1 -3.63 -46.24 -35.07
N SER A 2 -4.66 -45.69 -34.44
CA SER A 2 -4.84 -44.26 -34.20
C SER A 2 -4.56 -43.98 -32.72
N PRO A 3 -4.01 -42.81 -32.35
CA PRO A 3 -3.74 -42.47 -30.96
C PRO A 3 -5.07 -42.22 -30.21
N PRO A 4 -5.15 -42.54 -28.90
CA PRO A 4 -6.36 -42.34 -28.12
C PRO A 4 -6.52 -40.86 -27.72
N SER A 5 -7.79 -40.44 -27.69
CA SER A 5 -8.30 -39.14 -27.27
C SER A 5 -7.86 -38.76 -25.86
N VAL A 6 -7.44 -37.50 -25.68
CA VAL A 6 -7.16 -36.90 -24.36
C VAL A 6 -8.46 -36.28 -23.86
N ASP A 7 -9.06 -36.90 -22.85
CA ASP A 7 -10.21 -36.35 -22.15
C ASP A 7 -9.81 -35.16 -21.28
N LEU A 8 -10.61 -34.09 -21.39
CA LEU A 8 -10.61 -32.91 -20.53
C LEU A 8 -10.97 -33.31 -19.10
N VAL A 9 -10.02 -33.25 -18.16
CA VAL A 9 -10.33 -33.17 -16.73
C VAL A 9 -10.15 -31.73 -16.28
N GLN A 10 -11.29 -31.06 -16.16
CA GLN A 10 -11.47 -29.78 -15.52
C GLN A 10 -11.12 -29.93 -14.02
N SER A 11 -9.95 -29.45 -13.59
CA SER A 11 -9.61 -29.39 -12.17
C SER A 11 -10.39 -28.25 -11.52
N THR A 12 -11.56 -28.57 -10.98
CA THR A 12 -12.31 -27.72 -10.07
C THR A 12 -11.45 -27.45 -8.84
N VAL A 13 -10.95 -26.23 -8.72
CA VAL A 13 -10.32 -25.74 -7.49
C VAL A 13 -11.42 -25.67 -6.43
N ASP A 14 -11.43 -26.63 -5.51
CA ASP A 14 -12.39 -26.69 -4.41
C ASP A 14 -12.26 -25.43 -3.53
N ILE A 15 -13.33 -24.64 -3.50
CA ILE A 15 -13.45 -23.34 -2.81
C ILE A 15 -13.53 -23.49 -1.27
N ASN A 16 -13.40 -24.71 -0.74
CA ASN A 16 -13.56 -25.01 0.69
C ASN A 16 -12.26 -25.00 1.52
N TYR A 17 -11.12 -24.59 0.97
CA TYR A 17 -9.83 -24.59 1.68
C TYR A 17 -9.66 -23.46 2.72
N VAL A 18 -10.53 -22.44 2.72
CA VAL A 18 -10.35 -21.20 3.50
C VAL A 18 -11.02 -21.25 4.89
N GLN A 19 -11.76 -22.31 5.22
CA GLN A 19 -12.52 -22.40 6.48
C GLN A 19 -12.07 -23.51 7.44
N ASN A 20 -10.86 -24.06 7.29
CA ASN A 20 -10.37 -25.00 8.29
C ASN A 20 -9.76 -24.25 9.50
N PRO A 21 -10.33 -24.37 10.71
CA PRO A 21 -9.81 -23.70 11.92
C PRO A 21 -8.42 -24.19 12.37
N LEU A 22 -7.89 -25.25 11.75
CA LEU A 22 -6.53 -25.76 11.97
C LEU A 22 -5.57 -25.42 10.81
N PHE A 23 -6.01 -24.63 9.82
CA PHE A 23 -5.13 -24.17 8.74
C PHE A 23 -4.30 -22.98 9.21
N LEU A 24 -2.98 -23.18 9.36
CA LEU A 24 -2.04 -22.08 9.49
C LEU A 24 -1.76 -21.53 8.08
N HIS A 25 -2.09 -20.26 7.86
CA HIS A 25 -1.70 -19.56 6.65
C HIS A 25 -0.17 -19.48 6.59
N PRO A 26 0.49 -19.49 5.41
CA PRO A 26 1.94 -19.26 5.31
C PRO A 26 2.43 -17.94 5.96
N SER A 27 1.51 -17.02 6.23
CA SER A 27 1.74 -15.76 6.96
C SER A 27 1.77 -15.91 8.48
N ASP A 28 1.29 -17.03 9.01
CA ASP A 28 1.18 -17.34 10.44
C ASP A 28 2.44 -18.01 10.99
N ASP A 29 3.43 -18.29 10.13
CA ASP A 29 4.77 -18.68 10.57
C ASP A 29 5.44 -17.50 11.31
N PRO A 30 5.94 -17.68 12.55
CA PRO A 30 6.68 -16.66 13.27
C PRO A 30 7.92 -16.15 12.52
N GLY A 31 8.42 -16.91 11.52
CA GLY A 31 9.47 -16.52 10.59
C GLY A 31 8.98 -15.73 9.36
N SER A 32 7.68 -15.77 9.01
CA SER A 32 7.09 -15.05 7.87
C SER A 32 7.01 -13.53 8.07
N LEU A 33 7.19 -13.03 9.29
CA LEU A 33 7.35 -11.60 9.58
C LEU A 33 8.76 -11.06 9.23
N ALA A 34 9.60 -11.86 8.56
CA ALA A 34 10.86 -11.38 8.02
C ALA A 34 10.64 -10.61 6.71
N ILE A 35 10.11 -9.38 6.78
CA ILE A 35 10.51 -8.40 5.76
C ILE A 35 11.99 -8.07 6.05
N GLN A 36 12.90 -8.84 5.43
CA GLN A 36 14.35 -8.59 5.42
C GLN A 36 14.73 -7.31 4.65
N GLU A 37 13.75 -6.55 4.14
CA GLU A 37 14.05 -5.33 3.41
C GLU A 37 14.42 -4.20 4.38
N LYS A 38 15.73 -4.03 4.54
CA LYS A 38 16.31 -2.87 5.23
C LYS A 38 15.69 -1.59 4.68
N LEU A 39 15.42 -0.61 5.55
CA LEU A 39 15.02 0.73 5.13
C LEU A 39 16.15 1.34 4.29
N VAL A 40 16.02 1.28 2.97
CA VAL A 40 16.94 1.88 1.99
C VAL A 40 16.39 3.21 1.50
N SER A 41 15.10 3.25 1.15
CA SER A 41 14.43 4.40 0.54
C SER A 41 13.12 4.76 1.25
N SER A 42 12.64 5.98 0.97
CA SER A 42 11.37 6.49 1.48
C SER A 42 10.16 5.67 1.04
N LEU A 43 10.20 5.10 -0.16
CA LEU A 43 9.11 4.27 -0.70
C LEU A 43 8.79 3.08 0.21
N LYS A 44 9.78 2.60 0.97
CA LYS A 44 9.63 1.49 1.92
C LYS A 44 9.38 1.94 3.36
N TYR A 45 9.36 3.26 3.61
CA TYR A 45 9.27 3.81 4.97
C TYR A 45 7.97 3.41 5.68
N ARG A 46 6.82 3.44 4.99
CA ARG A 46 5.53 3.05 5.59
C ARG A 46 5.52 1.58 6.01
N SER A 47 5.94 0.68 5.13
CA SER A 47 6.03 -0.77 5.43
C SER A 47 7.02 -1.05 6.55
N TRP A 48 8.20 -0.41 6.51
CA TRP A 48 9.21 -0.49 7.55
C TRP A 48 8.70 0.04 8.90
N ARG A 49 8.02 1.19 8.92
CA ARG A 49 7.43 1.80 10.11
C ARG A 49 6.49 0.82 10.81
N ARG A 50 5.57 0.21 10.05
CA ARG A 50 4.62 -0.76 10.57
C ARG A 50 5.29 -2.02 11.09
N TYR A 51 6.32 -2.51 10.40
CA TYR A 51 7.14 -3.63 10.88
C TYR A 51 7.79 -3.32 12.24
N VAL A 52 8.37 -2.13 12.39
CA VAL A 52 9.00 -1.71 13.65
C VAL A 52 7.96 -1.56 14.75
N GLU A 53 6.80 -0.95 14.50
CA GLU A 53 5.70 -0.83 15.47
C GLU A 53 5.24 -2.21 15.99
N ILE A 54 5.07 -3.19 15.10
CA ILE A 54 4.71 -4.58 15.46
C ILE A 54 5.85 -5.27 16.22
N SER A 55 7.10 -5.05 15.79
CA SER A 55 8.27 -5.63 16.46
C SER A 55 8.47 -5.05 17.87
N LEU A 56 8.15 -3.77 18.08
CA LEU A 56 8.23 -3.09 19.37
C LEU A 56 7.11 -3.54 20.32
N SER A 57 5.89 -3.73 19.81
CA SER A 57 4.77 -4.21 20.63
C SER A 57 4.99 -5.63 21.16
N THR A 58 5.77 -6.44 20.43
CA THR A 58 6.13 -7.82 20.79
C THR A 58 7.45 -7.93 21.57
N LYS A 59 8.40 -6.98 21.42
CA LYS A 59 9.74 -7.02 22.05
C LYS A 59 9.97 -5.81 22.98
N ARG A 60 9.45 -5.89 24.20
CA ARG A 60 9.30 -4.76 25.16
C ARG A 60 10.56 -3.99 25.61
N LYS A 61 11.78 -4.30 25.15
CA LYS A 61 13.01 -3.59 25.61
C LYS A 61 14.10 -3.35 24.56
N LEU A 62 13.86 -3.66 23.29
CA LEU A 62 14.92 -3.68 22.27
C LEU A 62 14.75 -2.64 21.16
N GLY A 63 14.17 -1.47 21.46
CA GLY A 63 13.76 -0.55 20.39
C GLY A 63 14.88 -0.02 19.51
N LYS A 64 16.02 0.36 20.10
CA LYS A 64 17.20 0.77 19.32
C LYS A 64 17.75 -0.39 18.48
N LEU A 65 17.78 -1.60 19.03
CA LEU A 65 18.27 -2.79 18.33
C LEU A 65 17.37 -3.16 17.14
N VAL A 66 16.04 -3.14 17.33
CA VAL A 66 15.05 -3.40 16.27
C VAL A 66 15.18 -2.39 15.15
N ILE A 67 15.35 -1.10 15.47
CA ILE A 67 15.55 -0.06 14.45
C ILE A 67 16.89 -0.26 13.73
N MET A 68 18.00 -0.47 14.44
CA MET A 68 19.32 -0.65 13.84
C MET A 68 19.41 -1.89 12.94
N ALA A 69 18.72 -2.98 13.31
CA ALA A 69 18.69 -4.21 12.52
C ALA A 69 17.85 -4.07 11.23
N SER A 70 16.91 -3.13 11.20
CA SER A 70 15.94 -2.96 10.11
C SER A 70 16.25 -1.81 9.16
N VAL A 71 17.36 -1.07 9.35
CA VAL A 71 17.79 0.01 8.44
C VAL A 71 18.99 -0.39 7.58
N SER A 72 19.17 0.28 6.44
CA SER A 72 20.36 0.08 5.59
C SER A 72 21.65 0.50 6.30
N LYS A 73 22.81 -0.04 5.88
CA LYS A 73 24.11 0.37 6.46
C LYS A 73 24.36 1.88 6.35
N SER A 74 23.88 2.51 5.28
CA SER A 74 24.00 3.96 5.09
C SER A 74 23.17 4.74 6.11
N ASN A 75 21.91 4.32 6.31
CA ASN A 75 21.01 4.96 7.28
C ASN A 75 21.40 4.66 8.74
N ALA A 76 21.99 3.50 9.01
CA ALA A 76 22.53 3.14 10.32
C ALA A 76 23.62 4.11 10.78
N LYS A 77 24.52 4.52 9.88
CA LYS A 77 25.62 5.44 10.22
C LYS A 77 25.12 6.79 10.76
N SER A 78 24.05 7.34 10.21
CA SER A 78 23.52 8.63 10.65
C SER A 78 22.79 8.60 12.00
N ILE A 79 22.40 7.41 12.48
CA ILE A 79 21.57 7.24 13.69
C ILE A 79 22.26 6.45 14.80
N MET A 80 23.42 5.82 14.53
CA MET A 80 24.11 4.91 15.44
C MET A 80 24.47 5.53 16.80
N LEU A 81 24.85 6.80 16.78
CA LEU A 81 25.28 7.55 17.97
C LEU A 81 24.11 8.01 18.85
N ILE A 82 22.87 7.91 18.36
CA ILE A 82 21.69 8.30 19.14
C ILE A 82 21.38 7.19 20.14
N GLY A 83 21.36 7.53 21.43
CA GLY A 83 21.17 6.56 22.51
C GLY A 83 19.72 6.07 22.62
N ILE A 84 18.77 6.94 22.27
CA ILE A 84 17.36 6.75 22.55
C ILE A 84 16.60 6.34 21.28
N ALA A 85 15.91 5.19 21.33
CA ALA A 85 15.15 4.67 20.19
C ALA A 85 14.09 5.65 19.67
N TYR A 86 13.47 6.41 20.56
CA TYR A 86 12.51 7.46 20.23
C TYR A 86 13.14 8.59 19.41
N GLU A 87 14.35 9.04 19.76
CA GLU A 87 15.05 10.07 19.00
C GLU A 87 15.45 9.58 17.61
N ILE A 88 15.90 8.32 17.51
CA ILE A 88 16.16 7.66 16.23
C ILE A 88 14.89 7.64 15.37
N TRP A 89 13.77 7.25 15.98
CA TRP A 89 12.47 7.19 15.32
C TRP A 89 12.07 8.55 14.73
N ILE A 90 12.10 9.61 15.53
CA ILE A 90 11.74 10.97 15.10
C ILE A 90 12.65 11.45 13.96
N GLN A 91 13.94 11.14 14.02
CA GLN A 91 14.87 11.55 12.97
C GLN A 91 14.60 10.82 11.64
N LEU A 92 14.36 9.52 11.68
CA LEU A 92 13.99 8.74 10.49
C LEU A 92 12.63 9.19 9.95
N GLU A 93 11.68 9.48 10.83
CA GLU A 93 10.37 10.01 10.45
C GLU A 93 10.48 11.34 9.72
N LYS A 94 11.23 12.30 10.26
CA LYS A 94 11.48 13.59 9.59
C LYS A 94 12.16 13.40 8.22
N ARG A 95 13.17 12.53 8.15
CA ARG A 95 13.94 12.27 6.93
C ARG A 95 13.09 11.66 5.82
N PHE A 96 12.27 10.67 6.14
CA PHE A 96 11.50 9.92 5.14
C PHE A 96 10.08 10.45 4.92
N ALA A 97 9.55 11.29 5.81
CA ALA A 97 8.28 12.00 5.60
C ALA A 97 8.33 12.98 4.42
N LEU A 98 9.43 13.72 4.26
CA LEU A 98 9.62 14.66 3.14
C LEU A 98 9.58 13.96 1.78
N SER A 99 10.21 12.79 1.68
CA SER A 99 10.23 12.01 0.45
C SER A 99 8.87 11.34 0.15
N ASN A 100 8.07 11.03 1.17
CA ASN A 100 6.68 10.59 0.99
C ASN A 100 5.82 11.74 0.44
N GLY A 101 6.01 12.96 0.93
CA GLY A 101 5.35 14.16 0.41
C GLY A 101 5.68 14.42 -1.08
N SER A 102 6.95 14.31 -1.45
CA SER A 102 7.39 14.45 -2.84
C SER A 102 6.80 13.37 -3.77
N ARG A 103 6.76 12.10 -3.34
CA ARG A 103 6.11 11.02 -4.11
C ARG A 103 4.60 11.24 -4.24
N ASN A 104 3.93 11.65 -3.17
CA ASN A 104 2.51 12.02 -3.19
C ASN A 104 2.23 13.15 -4.17
N TYR A 105 3.05 14.20 -4.18
CA TYR A 105 2.92 15.29 -5.15
C TYR A 105 3.10 14.77 -6.58
N LYS A 106 4.15 13.96 -6.84
CA LYS A 106 4.40 13.39 -8.16
C LYS A 106 3.22 12.55 -8.66
N LEU A 107 2.68 11.67 -7.81
CA LEU A 107 1.51 10.85 -8.12
C LEU A 107 0.26 11.70 -8.37
N ASN A 108 0.01 12.71 -7.53
CA ASN A 108 -1.12 13.62 -7.75
C ASN A 108 -0.95 14.38 -9.08
N LYS A 109 0.25 14.85 -9.43
CA LYS A 109 0.50 15.48 -10.72
C LYS A 109 0.22 14.52 -11.88
N GLU A 110 0.72 13.29 -11.77
CA GLU A 110 0.52 12.23 -12.78
C GLU A 110 -0.96 11.95 -13.05
N THR A 111 -1.84 12.03 -12.03
CA THR A 111 -3.30 11.87 -12.26
C THR A 111 -3.92 12.93 -13.18
N TYR A 112 -3.31 14.11 -13.31
CA TYR A 112 -3.78 15.16 -14.23
C TYR A 112 -3.06 15.12 -15.58
N ASP A 113 -1.87 14.53 -15.64
CA ASP A 113 -1.08 14.40 -16.87
C ASP A 113 -1.53 13.18 -17.72
N ILE A 114 -2.26 12.21 -17.15
CA ILE A 114 -2.81 11.07 -17.88
C ILE A 114 -4.02 11.52 -18.72
N VAL A 115 -3.88 11.42 -20.04
CA VAL A 115 -4.92 11.78 -21.01
C VAL A 115 -5.27 10.57 -21.88
N TYR A 116 -6.54 10.44 -22.26
CA TYR A 116 -7.09 9.35 -23.07
C TYR A 116 -6.31 9.12 -24.38
N SER A 117 -5.83 10.19 -25.03
CA SER A 117 -4.85 10.18 -26.14
C SER A 117 -5.07 9.12 -27.24
N GLY A 118 -6.34 8.80 -27.56
CA GLY A 118 -6.70 7.83 -28.60
C GLY A 118 -6.50 6.35 -28.24
N GLN A 119 -6.16 6.05 -26.98
CA GLN A 119 -6.10 4.69 -26.44
C GLN A 119 -7.51 4.16 -26.14
N SER A 120 -7.65 2.88 -25.76
CA SER A 120 -8.96 2.39 -25.32
C SER A 120 -9.34 2.95 -23.93
N ILE A 121 -10.64 3.07 -23.65
CA ILE A 121 -11.13 3.52 -22.34
C ILE A 121 -10.63 2.59 -21.21
N SER A 122 -10.53 1.29 -21.51
CA SER A 122 -10.03 0.28 -20.58
C SER A 122 -8.56 0.51 -20.20
N GLU A 123 -7.69 0.79 -21.18
CA GLU A 123 -6.28 1.11 -20.93
C GLU A 123 -6.12 2.41 -20.17
N TYR A 124 -6.90 3.45 -20.52
CA TYR A 124 -6.92 4.72 -19.81
C TYR A 124 -7.33 4.54 -18.34
N TYR A 125 -8.45 3.84 -18.10
CA TYR A 125 -8.92 3.53 -16.74
C TYR A 125 -7.87 2.74 -15.95
N THR A 126 -7.22 1.75 -16.58
CA THR A 126 -6.20 0.94 -15.92
C THR A 126 -5.02 1.79 -15.46
N LYS A 127 -4.53 2.72 -16.30
CA LYS A 127 -3.45 3.66 -15.93
C LYS A 127 -3.85 4.54 -14.74
N MET A 128 -5.06 5.13 -14.78
CA MET A 128 -5.59 5.92 -13.67
C MET A 128 -5.70 5.10 -12.39
N LYS A 129 -6.23 3.88 -12.49
CA LYS A 129 -6.40 2.95 -11.37
C LYS A 129 -5.07 2.61 -10.70
N CYS A 130 -4.01 2.34 -11.45
CA CYS A 130 -2.68 2.06 -10.88
C CYS A 130 -2.17 3.23 -10.02
N VAL A 131 -2.31 4.48 -10.50
CA VAL A 131 -1.87 5.67 -9.76
C VAL A 131 -2.73 5.89 -8.52
N TRP A 132 -4.05 5.68 -8.62
CA TRP A 132 -4.96 5.78 -7.48
C TRP A 132 -4.70 4.74 -6.40
N GLU A 133 -4.41 3.49 -6.78
CA GLU A 133 -4.05 2.42 -5.84
C GLU A 133 -2.74 2.73 -5.12
N GLU A 134 -1.75 3.29 -5.82
CA GLU A 134 -0.51 3.72 -5.19
C GLU A 134 -0.75 4.90 -4.23
N LEU A 135 -1.60 5.87 -4.61
CA LEU A 135 -2.01 6.96 -3.71
C LEU A 135 -2.76 6.45 -2.48
N ASP A 136 -3.64 5.47 -2.62
CA ASP A 136 -4.34 4.84 -1.49
C ASP A 136 -3.35 4.12 -0.57
N PHE A 137 -2.39 3.40 -1.13
CA PHE A 137 -1.31 2.78 -0.37
C PHE A 137 -0.47 3.81 0.39
N MET A 138 -0.24 4.98 -0.21
CA MET A 138 0.48 6.08 0.42
C MET A 138 -0.35 6.83 1.47
N ASN A 139 -1.66 6.66 1.52
CA ASN A 139 -2.60 7.38 2.40
C ASN A 139 -3.45 6.45 3.28
N VAL A 140 -2.91 5.30 3.69
CA VAL A 140 -3.63 4.35 4.56
C VAL A 140 -4.06 5.02 5.86
N LEU A 141 -5.37 4.95 6.14
CA LEU A 141 -6.01 5.43 7.36
C LEU A 141 -5.60 4.59 8.58
N PRO A 142 -5.60 5.18 9.79
CA PRO A 142 -5.31 4.46 11.02
C PRO A 142 -6.31 3.31 11.26
N ARG A 143 -5.85 2.27 11.96
CA ARG A 143 -6.70 1.16 12.38
C ARG A 143 -7.66 1.63 13.48
N ILE A 144 -8.94 1.34 13.31
CA ILE A 144 -9.98 1.65 14.30
C ILE A 144 -10.32 0.36 15.05
N THR A 145 -10.29 0.41 16.38
CA THR A 145 -10.59 -0.74 17.26
C THR A 145 -12.03 -0.77 17.74
N ASN A 146 -12.70 0.38 17.79
CA ASN A 146 -14.11 0.50 18.18
C ASN A 146 -14.88 1.18 17.05
N VAL A 147 -15.79 0.44 16.41
CA VAL A 147 -16.60 0.96 15.31
C VAL A 147 -17.94 1.44 15.86
N THR A 148 -18.19 2.73 15.78
CA THR A 148 -19.47 3.36 16.12
C THR A 148 -20.22 3.76 14.84
N VAL A 149 -21.53 4.02 14.95
CA VAL A 149 -22.35 4.49 13.82
C VAL A 149 -21.80 5.79 13.23
N GLU A 150 -21.34 6.71 14.08
CA GLU A 150 -20.72 7.97 13.66
C GLU A 150 -19.42 7.75 12.87
N ILE A 151 -18.58 6.81 13.32
CA ILE A 151 -17.34 6.44 12.61
C ILE A 151 -17.65 5.84 11.24
N ILE A 152 -18.67 4.97 11.14
CA ILE A 152 -19.09 4.40 9.85
C ILE A 152 -19.56 5.50 8.90
N ALA A 153 -20.43 6.40 9.38
CA ALA A 153 -20.92 7.53 8.59
C ALA A 153 -19.77 8.41 8.09
N PHE A 154 -18.78 8.68 8.94
CA PHE A 154 -17.59 9.44 8.59
C PHE A 154 -16.70 8.72 7.56
N LEU A 155 -16.45 7.42 7.73
CA LEU A 155 -15.68 6.62 6.77
C LEU A 155 -16.37 6.57 5.40
N ASN A 156 -17.70 6.45 5.38
CA ASN A 156 -18.49 6.52 4.15
C ASN A 156 -18.34 7.90 3.49
N ALA A 157 -18.44 8.98 4.24
CA ALA A 157 -18.24 10.34 3.71
C ALA A 157 -16.83 10.55 3.13
N ILE A 158 -15.77 10.03 3.78
CA ILE A 158 -14.41 10.05 3.23
C ILE A 158 -14.33 9.27 1.92
N ASN A 159 -14.93 8.08 1.87
CA ASN A 159 -14.89 7.25 0.68
C ASN A 159 -15.65 7.90 -0.48
N THR A 160 -16.81 8.51 -0.21
CA THR A 160 -17.57 9.27 -1.20
C THR A 160 -16.73 10.41 -1.78
N GLN A 161 -16.12 11.25 -0.93
CA GLN A 161 -15.24 12.33 -1.41
C GLN A 161 -14.05 11.81 -2.24
N LYS A 162 -13.50 10.64 -1.87
CA LYS A 162 -12.42 10.01 -2.63
C LYS A 162 -12.88 9.59 -4.02
N GLU A 163 -14.02 8.91 -4.12
CA GLU A 163 -14.57 8.47 -5.41
C GLU A 163 -15.00 9.64 -6.28
N GLU A 164 -15.57 10.70 -5.70
CA GLU A 164 -15.87 11.95 -6.40
C GLU A 164 -14.60 12.58 -6.98
N LYS A 165 -13.52 12.70 -6.19
CA LYS A 165 -12.24 13.21 -6.69
C LYS A 165 -11.70 12.36 -7.85
N ARG A 166 -11.78 11.03 -7.75
CA ARG A 166 -11.36 10.11 -8.82
C ARG A 166 -12.18 10.31 -10.08
N LEU A 167 -13.49 10.49 -9.95
CA LEU A 167 -14.36 10.80 -11.07
C LEU A 167 -13.94 12.10 -11.77
N PHE A 168 -13.69 13.17 -11.01
CA PHE A 168 -13.20 14.43 -11.59
C PHE A 168 -11.88 14.26 -12.34
N GLN A 169 -10.92 13.55 -11.75
CA GLN A 169 -9.63 13.27 -12.39
C GLN A 169 -9.80 12.45 -13.67
N PHE A 170 -10.66 11.43 -13.63
CA PHE A 170 -10.98 10.59 -14.79
C PHE A 170 -11.60 11.40 -15.93
N LEU A 171 -12.60 12.24 -15.62
CA LEU A 171 -13.30 13.04 -16.62
C LEU A 171 -12.39 14.13 -17.22
N ASN A 172 -11.49 14.71 -16.43
CA ASN A 172 -10.55 15.74 -16.90
C ASN A 172 -9.60 15.22 -17.99
N GLY A 173 -9.15 13.97 -17.90
CA GLY A 173 -8.26 13.37 -18.90
C GLY A 173 -8.98 12.80 -20.13
N LEU A 174 -10.31 12.83 -20.19
CA LEU A 174 -11.06 12.41 -21.38
C LEU A 174 -10.97 13.45 -22.49
N ASP A 175 -11.07 12.98 -23.73
CA ASP A 175 -11.05 13.82 -24.93
C ASP A 175 -12.31 14.73 -25.04
N GLU A 176 -12.25 15.77 -25.85
CA GLU A 176 -13.38 16.68 -26.14
C GLU A 176 -14.61 15.97 -26.72
N HIS A 177 -14.41 14.84 -27.39
CA HIS A 177 -15.50 13.97 -27.84
C HIS A 177 -16.38 13.44 -26.69
N TYR A 178 -15.90 13.47 -25.44
CA TYR A 178 -16.67 13.14 -24.23
C TYR A 178 -17.18 14.37 -23.46
N SER A 179 -17.16 15.55 -24.08
CA SER A 179 -17.60 16.82 -23.46
C SER A 179 -19.04 16.79 -22.95
N ALA A 180 -19.94 16.04 -23.61
CA ALA A 180 -21.33 15.88 -23.19
C ALA A 180 -21.44 15.14 -21.84
N GLN A 181 -20.50 14.26 -21.51
CA GLN A 181 -20.43 13.56 -20.23
C GLN A 181 -19.71 14.37 -19.13
N ARG A 182 -19.22 15.58 -19.45
CA ARG A 182 -18.58 16.52 -18.51
C ARG A 182 -19.46 17.72 -18.12
N SER A 183 -20.59 17.92 -18.81
CA SER A 183 -21.57 18.98 -18.56
C SER A 183 -22.72 18.48 -17.71
#